data_AF-A0A1W9P0Y1-F1
#
_entry.id   AF-A0A1W9P0Y1-F1
#
_cell.length_a   1.000
_cell.length_b   1.000
_cell.length_c   1.000
_cell.angle_alpha   90.00
_cell.angle_beta   90.00
_cell.angle_gamma   90.00
#
_symmetry.space_group_name_H-M   'P 1'
#
loop_
_entity.id
_entity.type
_entity.pdbx_description
1 polymer ?
#
loop_
_entity_poly.entity_id
_entity_poly.type
_entity_poly.pdbx_seq_one_letter_code
_entity_poly.pdbx_strand_id
1 'polypeptide(L)'
;MAVNKNIEKSLDEILLVNGVLAVLISSYDGLIIFDKGIEKINRKKVSVEVAKIAKVIKSHLPEGTKTGITLTIYYKNYNLVISFFEDFVISLLCGNKANMGFLKIKLKNQTPLIRKFL
;
A
#
# COMPACT_ATOMS: atom_id res chain seq x y z
N MET A 1 10.07 16.61 -10.06
CA MET A 1 9.24 15.46 -10.44
C MET A 1 7.80 15.93 -10.54
N ALA A 2 7.16 15.82 -11.70
CA ALA A 2 5.73 16.09 -11.82
C ALA A 2 4.98 15.01 -11.03
N VAL A 3 4.56 15.35 -9.81
CA VAL A 3 3.69 14.50 -9.01
C VAL A 3 2.41 14.28 -9.83
N ASN A 4 2.15 13.03 -10.19
CA ASN A 4 1.00 12.71 -11.02
C ASN A 4 -0.27 12.90 -10.18
N LYS A 5 -0.97 14.01 -10.41
CA LYS A 5 -2.21 14.37 -9.68
C LYS A 5 -3.25 13.24 -9.64
N ASN A 6 -3.22 12.34 -10.63
CA ASN A 6 -4.12 11.18 -10.65
C ASN A 6 -3.75 10.14 -9.59
N ILE A 7 -2.46 9.89 -9.37
CA ILE A 7 -2.00 8.98 -8.30
C ILE A 7 -2.39 9.58 -6.95
N GLU A 8 -2.13 10.88 -6.73
CA GLU A 8 -2.51 11.54 -5.47
C GLU A 8 -4.01 11.43 -5.20
N LYS A 9 -4.86 11.67 -6.20
CA LYS A 9 -6.31 11.53 -6.08
C LYS A 9 -6.71 10.10 -5.72
N SER A 10 -6.10 9.09 -6.34
CA SER A 10 -6.36 7.69 -5.99
C SER A 10 -5.92 7.34 -4.56
N LEU A 11 -4.80 7.91 -4.10
CA LEU A 11 -4.35 7.74 -2.72
C LEU A 11 -5.28 8.43 -1.72
N ASP A 12 -5.82 9.61 -2.06
CA ASP A 12 -6.83 10.31 -1.26
C ASP A 12 -8.11 9.49 -1.11
N GLU A 13 -8.59 8.92 -2.21
CA GLU A 13 -9.76 8.04 -2.20
C GLU A 13 -9.56 6.82 -1.28
N ILE A 14 -8.34 6.30 -1.16
CA ILE A 14 -8.02 5.22 -0.23
C ILE A 14 -7.99 5.73 1.22
N LEU A 15 -7.42 6.90 1.47
CA LEU A 15 -7.36 7.51 2.82
C LEU A 15 -8.73 7.90 3.37
N LEU A 16 -9.72 8.18 2.52
CA LEU A 16 -11.10 8.44 2.94
C LEU A 16 -11.79 7.21 3.57
N VAL A 17 -11.21 6.01 3.42
CA VAL A 17 -11.72 4.82 4.11
C VAL A 17 -11.48 4.98 5.62
N ASN A 18 -12.56 5.00 6.39
CA ASN A 18 -12.50 5.16 7.84
C ASN A 18 -11.52 4.15 8.48
N GLY A 19 -10.56 4.68 9.23
CA GLY A 19 -9.53 3.91 9.93
C GLY A 19 -8.25 3.67 9.12
N VAL A 20 -8.11 4.15 7.87
CA VAL A 20 -6.81 4.20 7.19
C VAL A 20 -6.02 5.40 7.71
N LEU A 21 -4.83 5.15 8.24
CA LEU A 21 -3.97 6.15 8.86
C LEU A 21 -2.92 6.69 7.88
N ALA A 22 -2.41 5.80 7.02
CA ALA A 22 -1.42 6.14 6.01
C ALA A 22 -1.47 5.17 4.82
N VAL A 23 -1.06 5.66 3.66
CA VAL A 23 -0.82 4.90 2.44
C VAL A 23 0.56 5.24 1.89
N LEU A 24 1.29 4.21 1.46
CA LEU A 24 2.59 4.35 0.83
C LEU A 24 2.63 3.51 -0.44
N ILE A 25 3.24 4.05 -1.49
CA ILE A 25 3.71 3.32 -2.66
C ILE A 25 5.23 3.31 -2.58
N SER A 26 5.83 2.12 -2.58
CA SER A 26 7.28 1.98 -2.54
C SER A 26 7.78 0.89 -3.48
N SER A 27 9.05 0.96 -3.86
CA SER A 27 9.73 -0.15 -4.52
C SER A 27 9.94 -1.31 -3.54
N TYR A 28 10.35 -2.47 -4.09
CA TYR A 28 10.77 -3.61 -3.29
C TYR A 28 12.04 -3.36 -2.47
N ASP A 29 12.80 -2.31 -2.77
CA ASP A 29 13.98 -1.90 -2.00
C ASP A 29 13.66 -0.90 -0.86
N GLY A 30 12.39 -0.50 -0.73
CA GLY A 30 11.95 0.45 0.30
C GLY A 30 12.15 1.91 -0.11
N LEU A 31 12.38 2.19 -1.40
CA LEU A 31 12.34 3.54 -1.93
C LEU A 31 10.88 4.00 -2.01
N ILE A 32 10.54 5.06 -1.28
CA ILE A 32 9.20 5.65 -1.31
C ILE A 32 9.02 6.38 -2.64
N ILE A 33 7.99 6.00 -3.39
CA ILE A 33 7.55 6.66 -4.62
C ILE A 33 6.48 7.71 -4.26
N PHE A 34 5.51 7.32 -3.44
CA PHE A 34 4.48 8.20 -2.89
C PHE A 34 4.19 7.84 -1.45
N ASP A 35 3.93 8.84 -0.61
CA ASP A 35 3.43 8.62 0.74
C ASP A 35 2.40 9.69 1.14
N LYS A 36 1.35 9.26 1.82
CA LYS A 36 0.32 10.15 2.34
C LYS A 36 -0.25 9.57 3.62
N GLY A 37 -0.56 10.41 4.60
CA GLY A 37 -1.07 9.94 5.88
C GLY A 37 -1.33 11.06 6.86
N ILE A 38 -2.17 10.76 7.84
CA ILE A 38 -2.74 11.71 8.79
C ILE A 38 -1.92 11.73 10.10
N GLU A 39 -1.23 10.62 10.42
CA GLU A 39 -0.43 10.51 11.63
C GLU A 39 1.08 10.79 11.42
N LYS A 40 1.74 11.23 12.51
CA LYS A 40 3.20 11.32 12.66
C LYS A 40 3.84 9.94 12.86
N ILE A 41 3.65 9.04 11.90
CA ILE A 41 4.36 7.75 11.87
C ILE A 41 5.67 7.93 11.11
N ASN A 42 6.74 7.25 11.53
CA ASN A 42 7.99 7.20 10.75
C ASN A 42 7.81 6.32 9.50
N ARG A 43 7.20 6.90 8.46
CA ARG A 43 6.86 6.27 7.18
C ARG A 43 8.07 5.71 6.45
N LYS A 44 9.24 6.34 6.57
CA LYS A 44 10.51 5.80 6.04
C LYS A 44 10.85 4.45 6.66
N LYS A 45 10.80 4.35 7.99
CA LYS A 45 11.05 3.08 8.68
C LYS A 45 10.03 2.02 8.28
N VAL A 46 8.74 2.38 8.21
CA VAL A 46 7.67 1.46 7.76
C VAL A 46 7.95 0.94 6.35
N SER A 47 8.30 1.80 5.41
CA SER A 47 8.59 1.41 4.03
C SER A 47 9.75 0.42 3.94
N VAL A 48 10.81 0.60 4.73
CA VAL A 48 11.95 -0.33 4.79
C VAL A 48 11.55 -1.69 5.34
N GLU A 49 10.74 -1.74 6.40
CA GLU A 49 10.27 -3.03 6.95
C GLU A 49 9.29 -3.73 6.00
N VAL A 50 8.39 -2.98 5.36
CA VAL A 50 7.50 -3.50 4.31
C VAL A 50 8.32 -4.08 3.15
N ALA A 51 9.39 -3.41 2.73
CA ALA A 51 10.26 -3.88 1.67
C ALA A 51 10.91 -5.23 1.99
N LYS A 52 11.38 -5.43 3.22
CA LYS A 52 11.91 -6.74 3.67
C LYS A 52 10.87 -7.85 3.54
N ILE A 53 9.64 -7.59 4.02
CA ILE A 53 8.52 -8.55 3.91
C ILE A 53 8.19 -8.82 2.45
N ALA A 54 8.13 -7.76 1.63
CA ALA A 54 7.77 -7.84 0.24
C ALA A 54 8.78 -8.58 -0.61
N LYS A 55 10.09 -8.41 -0.37
CA LYS A 55 11.15 -9.17 -1.06
C LYS A 55 11.02 -10.66 -0.79
N VAL A 56 10.81 -11.03 0.48
CA VAL A 56 10.64 -12.43 0.87
C VAL A 56 9.39 -13.02 0.22
N ILE A 57 8.27 -12.31 0.21
CA ILE A 57 7.04 -12.85 -0.40
C ILE A 57 7.19 -12.94 -1.92
N LYS A 58 7.72 -11.90 -2.58
CA LYS A 58 7.88 -11.85 -4.05
C LYS A 58 8.65 -13.05 -4.58
N SER A 59 9.69 -13.52 -3.89
CA SER A 59 10.47 -14.68 -4.33
C SER A 59 9.70 -16.01 -4.28
N HIS A 60 8.54 -16.04 -3.64
CA HIS A 60 7.66 -17.21 -3.54
C HIS A 60 6.37 -17.05 -4.35
N LEU A 61 6.16 -15.91 -5.01
CA LEU A 61 5.00 -15.69 -5.87
C LEU A 61 5.28 -16.24 -7.28
N PRO A 62 4.26 -16.80 -7.97
CA PRO A 62 4.41 -17.20 -9.36
C PRO A 62 4.84 -16.02 -10.25
N GLU A 63 5.77 -16.25 -11.16
CA GLU A 63 6.08 -15.28 -12.22
C GLU A 63 4.82 -14.95 -13.01
N GLY A 64 4.58 -13.66 -13.29
CA GLY A 64 3.40 -13.22 -14.01
C GLY A 64 2.10 -13.12 -13.19
N THR A 65 2.18 -13.06 -11.85
CA THR A 65 1.01 -12.74 -11.01
C THR A 65 0.51 -11.31 -11.28
N LYS A 66 -0.36 -11.16 -12.29
CA LYS A 66 -0.90 -9.87 -12.77
C LYS A 66 -1.85 -9.17 -11.78
N THR A 67 -2.34 -9.90 -10.79
CA THR A 67 -3.32 -9.44 -9.80
C THR A 67 -2.70 -9.40 -8.41
N GLY A 68 -2.69 -8.21 -7.81
CA GLY A 68 -1.95 -7.95 -6.59
C GLY A 68 -2.42 -8.80 -5.42
N ILE A 69 -1.60 -9.79 -5.07
CA ILE A 69 -1.75 -10.54 -3.82
C ILE A 69 -1.67 -9.52 -2.70
N THR A 70 -2.62 -9.61 -1.77
CA THR A 70 -2.69 -8.70 -0.64
C THR A 70 -2.48 -9.49 0.64
N LEU A 71 -1.40 -9.19 1.35
CA LEU A 71 -1.16 -9.65 2.70
C LEU A 71 -1.81 -8.67 3.68
N THR A 72 -2.53 -9.19 4.67
CA THR A 72 -3.04 -8.40 5.80
C THR A 72 -2.45 -8.96 7.09
N ILE A 73 -1.74 -8.12 7.83
CA ILE A 73 -1.12 -8.46 9.11
C ILE A 73 -1.87 -7.71 10.20
N TYR A 74 -2.43 -8.45 11.15
CA TYR A 74 -3.15 -7.90 12.28
C TYR A 74 -2.23 -7.81 13.49
N TYR A 75 -1.87 -6.58 13.90
CA TYR A 75 -1.14 -6.34 15.13
C TYR A 75 -2.11 -5.94 16.25
N LYS A 76 -1.61 -5.91 17.49
CA LYS A 76 -2.41 -5.55 18.66
C LYS A 76 -3.08 -4.18 18.55
N ASN A 77 -2.41 -3.20 17.94
CA ASN A 77 -2.85 -1.79 17.92
C ASN A 77 -3.11 -1.23 16.52
N TYR A 78 -2.68 -1.94 15.48
CA TYR A 78 -2.84 -1.51 14.10
C TYR A 78 -2.87 -2.72 13.18
N ASN A 79 -3.31 -2.49 11.95
CA ASN A 79 -3.27 -3.47 10.87
C ASN A 79 -2.38 -2.94 9.76
N LEU A 80 -1.61 -3.83 9.13
CA LEU A 80 -0.79 -3.53 7.97
C LEU A 80 -1.34 -4.30 6.78
N VAL A 81 -1.71 -3.59 5.73
CA VAL A 81 -2.12 -4.19 4.45
C VAL A 81 -1.00 -3.95 3.46
N ILE A 82 -0.56 -4.99 2.75
CA ILE A 82 0.50 -4.93 1.75
C ILE A 82 -0.02 -5.59 0.48
N SER A 83 -0.18 -4.82 -0.58
CA SER A 83 -0.55 -5.30 -1.92
C SER A 83 0.68 -5.32 -2.81
N PHE A 84 1.03 -6.50 -3.30
CA PHE A 84 2.22 -6.74 -4.13
C PHE A 84 1.89 -6.56 -5.62
N PHE A 85 2.68 -5.78 -6.32
CA PHE A 85 2.61 -5.63 -7.78
C PHE A 85 3.96 -5.99 -8.41
N GLU A 86 4.03 -6.04 -9.73
CA GLU A 86 5.23 -6.44 -10.47
C GLU A 86 6.44 -5.59 -10.05
N ASP A 87 6.29 -4.26 -10.10
CA ASP A 87 7.39 -3.31 -9.91
C ASP A 87 7.33 -2.53 -8.59
N PHE A 88 6.19 -2.55 -7.91
CA PHE A 88 5.97 -1.76 -6.71
C PHE A 88 5.08 -2.46 -5.69
N VAL A 89 4.99 -1.87 -4.51
CA VAL A 89 4.16 -2.32 -3.39
C VAL A 89 3.31 -1.15 -2.93
N ILE A 90 2.02 -1.40 -2.72
CA ILE A 90 1.14 -0.48 -1.99
C ILE A 90 1.02 -1.01 -0.56
N SER A 91 1.32 -0.17 0.42
CA SER A 91 1.12 -0.50 1.82
C SER A 91 0.21 0.49 2.52
N LEU A 92 -0.62 -0.01 3.41
CA LEU A 92 -1.57 0.78 4.19
C LEU A 92 -1.36 0.47 5.67
N LEU A 93 -1.21 1.52 6.45
CA LEU A 93 -1.35 1.43 7.89
C LEU A 93 -2.78 1.77 8.26
N CYS A 94 -3.43 0.88 8.99
CA CYS A 94 -4.81 1.05 9.40
C CYS A 94 -4.93 0.90 10.92
N GLY A 95 -5.85 1.62 11.54
CA GLY A 95 -6.27 1.33 12.90
C GLY A 95 -7.07 0.03 12.98
N ASN A 96 -7.23 -0.51 14.19
CA ASN A 96 -7.93 -1.78 14.44
C ASN A 96 -9.41 -1.78 13.99
N LYS A 97 -10.03 -0.61 13.89
CA LYS A 97 -11.45 -0.45 13.49
C LYS A 97 -11.65 -0.28 11.99
N ALA A 98 -10.58 -0.28 11.19
CA ALA A 98 -10.70 -0.08 9.76
C ALA A 98 -11.48 -1.22 9.09
N ASN A 99 -12.42 -0.87 8.22
CA ASN A 99 -13.23 -1.86 7.50
C ASN A 99 -12.39 -2.52 6.38
N MET A 100 -11.76 -3.65 6.69
CA MET A 100 -10.88 -4.37 5.76
C MET A 100 -11.60 -4.84 4.49
N GLY A 101 -12.88 -5.21 4.58
CA GLY A 101 -13.67 -5.64 3.42
C GLY A 101 -13.85 -4.49 2.42
N PHE A 102 -14.29 -3.33 2.92
CA PHE A 102 -14.43 -2.13 2.10
C PHE A 102 -13.09 -1.62 1.56
N LEU A 103 -12.03 -1.70 2.38
CA LEU A 103 -10.68 -1.31 1.97
C LEU A 103 -10.16 -2.15 0.80
N LYS A 104 -10.37 -3.48 0.82
CA LYS A 104 -10.02 -4.37 -0.29
C LYS A 104 -10.76 -4.00 -1.57
N ILE A 105 -12.06 -3.67 -1.49
CA ILE A 105 -12.85 -3.20 -2.63
C ILE A 105 -12.28 -1.88 -3.17
N LYS A 106 -12.00 -0.93 -2.28
CA LYS A 106 -11.46 0.38 -2.67
C LYS A 106 -10.08 0.24 -3.33
N LEU A 107 -9.18 -0.57 -2.75
CA LEU A 107 -7.88 -0.89 -3.36
C LEU A 107 -8.02 -1.51 -4.74
N LYS A 108 -8.91 -2.51 -4.90
CA LYS A 108 -9.16 -3.16 -6.19
C LYS A 108 -9.58 -2.15 -7.27
N ASN A 109 -10.38 -1.14 -6.90
CA ASN A 109 -10.86 -0.11 -7.83
C ASN A 109 -9.81 0.97 -8.14
N GLN A 110 -8.97 1.34 -7.16
CA GLN A 110 -7.96 2.40 -7.33
C GLN A 110 -6.65 1.88 -7.95
N THR A 111 -6.33 0.60 -7.76
CA THR A 111 -5.09 -0.02 -8.26
C THR A 111 -4.88 0.15 -9.77
N PRO A 112 -5.87 -0.09 -10.66
CA PRO A 112 -5.69 0.12 -12.09
C PRO A 112 -5.35 1.56 -12.46
N LEU A 113 -5.90 2.54 -11.72
CA LEU A 113 -5.62 3.95 -11.93
C LEU A 113 -4.18 4.28 -11.52
N ILE A 114 -3.71 3.73 -10.40
CA ILE A 114 -2.33 3.88 -9.93
C ILE A 114 -1.35 3.26 -10.93
N ARG A 115 -1.61 2.03 -11.38
CA ARG A 115 -0.76 1.29 -12.35
C ARG A 115 -0.63 1.94 -13.71
N LYS A 116 -1.61 2.74 -14.15
CA LYS A 116 -1.52 3.43 -15.45
C LYS A 116 -0.40 4.48 -15.48
N PHE A 117 0.06 4.91 -14.31
CA PHE A 117 0.94 6.05 -14.13
C PHE A 117 2.26 5.72 -13.42
N LEU A 118 2.48 4.44 -13.13
CA LEU A 118 3.71 3.86 -12.58
C LEU A 118 4.23 2.82 -13.56
#